data_AF-A0A936S5G7-F1
#
_entry.id   AF-A0A936S5G7-F1
#
_cell.length_a   1.000
_cell.length_b   1.000
_cell.length_c   1.000
_cell.angle_alpha   90.00
_cell.angle_beta   90.00
_cell.angle_gamma   90.00
#
_symmetry.space_group_name_H-M   'P 1'
#
loop_
_entity.id
_entity.type
_entity.pdbx_description
1 polymer ?
#
loop_
_entity_poly.entity_id
_entity_poly.type
_entity_poly.pdbx_seq_one_letter_code
_entity_poly.pdbx_strand_id
1 'polypeptide(L)'
;MHALIPANTFNQAWPSRVPHMRKLMAESFSGPIQALEIGAWFGSGSTRIWLETLPAGSTLTIVDGWRSYLSAHDLKAGANIYK
;
A
#
# COMPACT_ATOMS: atom_id res chain seq x y z
N MET A 1 -4.75 27.81 -11.48
CA MET A 1 -4.72 27.51 -10.03
C MET A 1 -5.05 26.04 -9.85
N HIS A 2 -4.05 25.20 -9.55
CA HIS A 2 -4.26 23.78 -9.27
C HIS A 2 -4.93 23.67 -7.89
N ALA A 3 -6.16 23.18 -7.84
CA ALA A 3 -6.77 22.79 -6.57
C ALA A 3 -5.97 21.59 -6.04
N LEU A 4 -5.19 21.84 -4.98
CA LEU A 4 -4.56 20.81 -4.17
C LEU A 4 -5.68 19.96 -3.58
N ILE A 5 -5.89 18.76 -4.13
CA ILE A 5 -6.70 17.75 -3.48
C ILE A 5 -6.04 17.51 -2.11
N PRO A 6 -6.75 17.66 -0.98
CA PRO A 6 -6.15 17.46 0.32
C PRO A 6 -5.64 16.01 0.34
N ALA A 7 -4.33 15.88 0.49
CA ALA A 7 -3.65 14.61 0.63
C ALA A 7 -4.19 13.98 1.91
N ASN A 8 -5.26 13.20 1.81
CA ASN A 8 -5.76 12.42 2.93
C ASN A 8 -4.83 11.22 3.08
N THR A 9 -3.60 11.49 3.51
CA THR A 9 -2.48 10.58 3.79
C THR A 9 -2.73 9.76 5.05
N PHE A 10 -3.97 9.32 5.25
CA PHE A 10 -4.31 8.46 6.37
C PHE A 10 -3.60 7.12 6.19
N ASN A 11 -2.57 6.93 7.01
CA ASN A 11 -1.91 5.65 7.16
C ASN A 11 -2.95 4.62 7.61
N GLN A 12 -3.31 3.70 6.72
CA GLN A 12 -4.26 2.62 7.01
C GLN A 12 -3.62 1.43 7.72
N ALA A 13 -2.31 1.44 7.96
CA ALA A 13 -1.70 0.59 8.96
C ALA A 13 -1.93 1.22 10.33
N TRP A 14 -3.12 0.97 10.89
CA TRP A 14 -3.51 1.39 12.23
C TRP A 14 -2.40 1.04 13.23
N PRO A 15 -2.05 1.92 14.18
CA PRO A 15 -0.94 1.67 15.12
C PRO A 15 -1.04 0.33 15.85
N SER A 16 -2.25 -0.13 16.14
CA SER A 16 -2.50 -1.44 16.77
C SER A 16 -2.18 -2.63 15.87
N ARG A 17 -2.22 -2.49 14.54
CA ARG A 17 -1.95 -3.56 13.57
C ARG A 17 -0.46 -3.70 13.27
N VAL A 18 0.30 -2.61 13.34
CA VAL A 18 1.72 -2.57 12.95
C VAL A 18 2.57 -3.63 13.69
N PRO A 19 2.48 -3.80 15.03
CA PRO A 19 3.28 -4.79 15.73
C PRO A 19 2.98 -6.22 15.28
N HIS A 20 1.71 -6.55 15.03
CA HIS A 20 1.29 -7.87 14.58
C HIS A 20 1.80 -8.17 13.16
N MET A 21 1.71 -7.20 12.25
CA MET A 21 2.26 -7.34 10.90
C MET A 21 3.78 -7.57 10.94
N ARG A 22 4.51 -6.75 11.69
CA ARG A 22 5.98 -6.92 11.82
C ARG A 22 6.35 -8.27 12.40
N LYS A 23 5.64 -8.71 13.44
CA LYS A 23 5.85 -10.03 14.05
C LYS A 23 5.65 -11.14 13.03
N LEU A 24 4.54 -11.11 12.29
CA LEU A 24 4.25 -12.08 11.24
C LEU A 24 5.39 -12.16 10.21
N MET A 25 5.85 -11.01 9.69
CA MET A 25 6.91 -10.98 8.68
C MET A 25 8.23 -11.53 9.21
N ALA A 26 8.58 -11.20 10.45
CA ALA A 26 9.82 -11.65 11.07
C ALA A 26 9.83 -13.15 11.40
N GLU A 27 8.68 -13.72 11.77
CA GLU A 27 8.60 -15.11 12.28
C GLU A 27 8.17 -16.12 11.21
N SER A 28 7.47 -15.70 10.16
CA SER A 28 6.86 -16.63 9.20
C SER A 28 7.73 -16.93 7.97
N PHE A 29 8.73 -16.10 7.69
CA PHE A 29 9.52 -16.19 6.47
C PHE A 29 11.01 -16.34 6.77
N SER A 30 11.53 -17.56 6.59
CA SER A 30 12.94 -17.89 6.80
C SER A 30 13.83 -17.69 5.55
N GLY A 31 13.27 -17.15 4.47
CA GLY A 31 13.97 -16.96 3.19
C GLY A 31 13.19 -16.04 2.24
N PRO A 32 13.71 -15.80 1.02
CA PRO A 32 13.08 -14.92 0.04
C PRO A 32 11.66 -15.36 -0.31
N ILE A 33 10.75 -14.40 -0.43
CA ILE A 33 9.36 -14.63 -0.79
C ILE A 33 8.95 -13.84 -2.04
N GLN A 34 7.84 -14.22 -2.64
CA GLN A 34 7.14 -13.41 -3.63
C GLN A 34 5.79 -13.00 -3.03
N ALA A 35 5.60 -11.70 -2.81
CA ALA A 35 4.42 -11.15 -2.18
C ALA A 35 3.59 -10.33 -3.18
N LEU A 36 2.27 -10.41 -3.04
CA LEU A 36 1.30 -9.57 -3.73
C LEU A 36 0.58 -8.69 -2.72
N GLU A 37 0.68 -7.38 -2.87
CA GLU A 37 -0.13 -6.41 -2.15
C GLU A 37 -1.19 -5.83 -3.09
N ILE A 38 -2.46 -5.97 -2.72
CA ILE A 38 -3.59 -5.35 -3.42
C ILE A 38 -4.14 -4.25 -2.52
N GLY A 39 -4.32 -3.04 -3.07
CA GLY A 39 -4.81 -1.92 -2.28
C GLY A 39 -3.72 -1.36 -1.37
N ALA A 40 -2.63 -0.87 -1.95
CA ALA A 40 -1.60 -0.08 -1.24
C ALA A 40 -2.08 1.34 -0.89
N TRP A 41 -3.12 1.84 -1.59
CA TRP A 41 -3.73 3.17 -1.51
C TRP A 41 -2.71 4.31 -1.65
N PHE A 42 -2.03 4.64 -0.56
CA PHE A 42 -1.07 5.74 -0.43
C PHE A 42 0.36 5.26 -0.20
N GLY A 43 0.61 3.95 -0.11
CA GLY A 43 1.93 3.37 0.12
C GLY A 43 2.52 3.65 1.52
N SER A 44 1.86 4.46 2.36
CA SER A 44 2.31 4.81 3.71
C SER A 44 1.89 3.81 4.79
N GLY A 45 1.05 2.83 4.43
CA GLY A 45 0.51 1.79 5.32
C GLY A 45 1.31 0.49 5.28
N SER A 46 0.61 -0.61 5.01
CA SER A 46 1.19 -1.96 4.96
C SER A 46 2.36 -2.07 3.99
N THR A 47 2.31 -1.34 2.86
CA THR A 47 3.40 -1.27 1.88
C THR A 47 4.73 -0.88 2.51
N ARG A 48 4.75 0.13 3.37
CA ARG A 48 5.97 0.54 4.07
C ARG A 48 6.51 -0.58 4.96
N ILE A 49 5.61 -1.30 5.64
CA ILE A 49 6.00 -2.44 6.49
C ILE A 49 6.60 -3.55 5.63
N TRP A 50 5.98 -3.87 4.49
CA TRP A 50 6.55 -4.82 3.53
C TRP A 50 7.97 -4.43 3.12
N LEU A 51 8.17 -3.21 2.64
CA LEU A 51 9.47 -2.73 2.18
C LEU A 51 10.55 -2.75 3.27
N GLU A 52 10.17 -2.52 4.53
CA GLU A 52 11.10 -2.53 5.66
C GLU A 52 11.42 -3.94 6.20
N THR A 53 10.55 -4.92 5.95
CA THR A 53 10.63 -6.24 6.60
C THR A 53 10.80 -7.41 5.63
N LEU A 54 10.68 -7.18 4.33
CA LEU A 54 10.87 -8.22 3.31
C LEU A 54 12.27 -8.83 3.43
N PRO A 55 12.37 -10.17 3.49
CA PRO A 55 13.67 -10.83 3.44
C PRO A 55 14.44 -10.44 2.17
N ALA A 56 15.76 -10.31 2.27
CA ALA A 56 16.60 -9.97 1.13
C ALA A 56 16.39 -10.96 -0.03
N GLY A 57 16.31 -10.43 -1.27
CA GLY A 57 16.02 -11.23 -2.47
C GLY A 57 14.54 -11.52 -2.72
N SER A 58 13.65 -11.06 -1.86
CA SER A 58 12.20 -11.17 -2.07
C SER A 58 11.71 -10.18 -3.14
N THR A 59 10.55 -10.47 -3.71
CA THR A 59 9.82 -9.57 -4.62
C THR A 59 8.48 -9.16 -4.02
N LEU A 60 8.09 -7.91 -4.26
CA LEU A 60 6.78 -7.37 -3.91
C LEU A 60 6.12 -6.82 -5.17
N THR A 61 5.03 -7.45 -5.60
CA THR A 61 4.15 -6.93 -6.65
C THR A 61 3.03 -6.15 -5.99
N ILE A 62 2.86 -4.90 -6.40
CA ILE A 62 1.81 -4.01 -5.88
C ILE A 62 0.79 -3.77 -6.99
N VAL A 63 -0.47 -4.10 -6.71
CA VAL A 63 -1.61 -3.78 -7.57
C VAL A 63 -2.47 -2.78 -6.83
N ASP A 64 -2.43 -1.53 -7.29
CA ASP A 64 -3.19 -0.44 -6.70
C ASP A 64 -3.71 0.50 -7.77
N GLY A 65 -4.78 1.24 -7.44
CA GLY A 65 -5.24 2.34 -8.28
C GLY A 65 -4.35 3.58 -8.19
N TRP A 66 -3.35 3.60 -7.30
CA TRP A 66 -2.44 4.71 -7.03
C TRP A 66 -3.16 6.02 -6.76
N ARG A 67 -4.19 5.98 -5.90
CA ARG A 67 -5.17 7.08 -5.73
C ARG A 67 -4.54 8.46 -5.49
N SER A 68 -3.42 8.56 -4.77
CA SER A 68 -2.71 9.84 -4.57
C SER A 68 -2.04 10.40 -5.81
N TYR A 69 -1.78 9.56 -6.81
CA TYR A 69 -1.12 9.92 -8.07
C TYR A 69 -2.11 10.02 -9.23
N LEU A 70 -3.37 9.64 -9.01
CA LEU A 70 -4.44 9.82 -9.98
C LEU A 70 -4.81 11.30 -10.11
N SER A 71 -4.98 11.75 -11.34
CA SER A 71 -5.58 13.06 -11.60
C SER A 71 -7.06 13.06 -11.21
N ALA A 72 -7.65 14.26 -11.09
CA ALA A 72 -9.09 14.40 -10.90
C ALA A 72 -9.91 13.76 -12.04
N HIS A 73 -9.34 13.66 -13.25
CA HIS A 73 -9.95 12.99 -14.38
C HIS A 73 -9.97 11.47 -14.17
N ASP A 74 -8.84 10.89 -13.78
CA ASP A 74 -8.70 9.45 -13.55
C ASP A 74 -9.59 8.96 -12.41
N LEU A 75 -9.73 9.78 -11.34
CA LEU A 75 -10.65 9.50 -10.24
C LEU A 75 -12.12 9.45 -10.68
N LYS A 76 -12.53 10.31 -11.62
CA LYS A 76 -13.89 10.31 -12.19
C LYS A 76 -14.13 9.12 -13.11
N ALA A 77 -13.15 8.77 -13.95
CA ALA A 77 -13.24 7.62 -14.83
C ALA A 77 -13.32 6.30 -14.05
N GLY A 78 -12.51 6.15 -13.00
CA GLY A 78 -12.48 4.98 -12.13
C GLY A 78 -13.73 4.78 -11.26
N ALA A 79 -14.53 5.82 -11.01
CA ALA A 79 -15.78 5.68 -10.26
C ALA A 79 -16.91 5.01 -11.06
N ASN A 80 -16.81 4.97 -12.40
CA ASN A 80 -17.82 4.41 -13.29
C ASN A 80 -17.64 2.92 -13.62
N ILE A 81 -16.51 2.32 -13.25
CA ILE A 81 -16.22 0.89 -13.45
C ILE A 81 -16.69 -0.01 -12.30
N TYR A 82 -17.19 0.57 -11.21
CA TYR A 82 -17.74 -0.15 -10.05
C TYR A 82 -19.25 0.07 -9.85
N LYS A 83 -19.96 0.51 -10.89
CA LYS A 83 -21.43 0.60 -10.93
C LYS A 83 -22.00 -0.48 -11.83
#